data_AF-A0A521SEG6-F1
#
_entry.id   AF-A0A521SEG6-F1
#
_cell.length_a   1.000
_cell.length_b   1.000
_cell.length_c   1.000
_cell.angle_alpha   90.00
_cell.angle_beta   90.00
_cell.angle_gamma   90.00
#
_symmetry.space_group_name_H-M   'P 1'
#
loop_
_entity.id
_entity.type
_entity.pdbx_description
1 polymer ?
#
loop_
_entity_poly.entity_id
_entity_poly.type
_entity_poly.pdbx_seq_one_letter_code
_entity_poly.pdbx_strand_id
1 'polypeptide(L)'
;MAYDNNSFGARQMVDVSAMGLKCAGCGAAITELPFQPTSDRPVYCRDCNRNRKQSDRPAMGGADRGAPRPMVDVAAMGLKCASCGADVTELPFQPSSDRPVYCRDCNRNRRQGRSF
;
A
#
# COMPACT_ATOMS: atom_id res chain seq x y z
N MET A 1 -15.93 23.93 19.87
CA MET A 1 -16.48 22.61 19.52
C MET A 1 -15.32 21.66 19.21
N ALA A 2 -15.13 20.60 19.99
CA ALA A 2 -14.14 19.57 19.70
C ALA A 2 -14.72 18.61 18.66
N TYR A 3 -14.03 18.41 17.54
CA TYR A 3 -14.40 17.37 16.58
C TYR A 3 -13.84 16.03 17.10
N ASP A 4 -14.72 15.13 17.53
CA ASP A 4 -14.35 13.76 17.88
C ASP A 4 -14.06 12.99 16.58
N ASN A 5 -12.77 12.81 16.29
CA ASN A 5 -12.29 12.12 15.09
C ASN A 5 -12.27 10.60 15.33
N ASN A 6 -13.43 9.99 15.59
CA ASN A 6 -13.52 8.55 15.69
C ASN A 6 -14.87 8.00 15.17
N SER A 7 -15.24 8.35 13.93
CA SER A 7 -16.39 7.77 13.22
C SER A 7 -15.99 6.79 12.11
N PHE A 8 -14.97 5.96 12.36
CA PHE A 8 -14.85 4.70 11.63
C PHE A 8 -15.71 3.68 12.38
N GLY A 9 -16.99 3.56 12.00
CA GLY A 9 -17.92 2.62 12.62
C GLY A 9 -17.26 1.26 12.82
N ALA A 10 -17.33 0.73 14.06
CA ALA A 10 -16.76 -0.56 14.40
C ALA A 10 -17.23 -1.60 13.39
N ARG A 11 -16.29 -2.29 12.74
CA ARG A 11 -16.60 -3.37 11.79
C ARG A 11 -17.39 -4.43 12.55
N GLN A 12 -18.68 -4.56 12.28
CA GLN A 12 -19.52 -5.55 12.93
C GLN A 12 -19.03 -6.95 12.52
N MET A 13 -18.76 -7.79 13.51
CA MET A 13 -18.50 -9.22 13.28
C MET A 13 -19.84 -9.93 13.11
N VAL A 14 -19.95 -10.74 12.07
CA VAL A 14 -21.11 -11.56 11.75
C VAL A 14 -20.87 -12.96 12.32
N ASP A 15 -21.81 -13.46 13.14
CA ASP A 15 -21.80 -14.87 13.54
C ASP A 15 -22.23 -15.73 12.36
N VAL A 16 -21.40 -16.73 12.05
CA VAL A 16 -21.56 -17.69 10.96
C VAL A 16 -21.58 -19.13 11.50
N SER A 17 -21.79 -19.30 12.81
CA SER A 17 -21.75 -20.60 13.49
C SER A 17 -22.77 -21.59 12.90
N ALA A 18 -23.93 -21.08 12.46
CA ALA A 18 -24.97 -21.88 11.79
C ALA A 18 -24.59 -22.36 10.38
N MET A 19 -23.59 -21.74 9.74
CA MET A 19 -23.17 -22.08 8.37
C MET A 19 -22.17 -23.25 8.31
N GLY A 20 -21.67 -23.73 9.46
CA GLY A 20 -20.79 -24.90 9.53
C GLY A 20 -19.46 -24.74 8.78
N LEU A 21 -18.96 -23.50 8.67
CA LEU A 21 -17.78 -23.19 7.87
C LEU A 21 -16.51 -23.75 8.51
N LYS A 22 -15.68 -24.39 7.69
CA LYS A 22 -14.36 -24.90 8.08
C LYS A 22 -13.27 -24.07 7.41
N CYS A 23 -12.24 -23.75 8.18
CA CYS A 23 -11.05 -23.09 7.65
C CYS A 23 -10.37 -23.97 6.60
N ALA A 24 -10.18 -23.46 5.40
CA ALA A 24 -9.52 -24.19 4.32
C ALA A 24 -8.02 -24.47 4.57
N GLY A 25 -7.40 -23.78 5.55
CA GLY A 25 -5.99 -23.97 5.90
C GLY A 25 -5.75 -25.01 7.01
N CYS A 26 -6.55 -24.99 8.07
CA CYS A 26 -6.33 -25.83 9.26
C CYS A 26 -7.53 -26.71 9.65
N GLY A 27 -8.66 -26.60 8.94
CA GLY A 27 -9.87 -27.38 9.23
C GLY A 27 -10.68 -26.94 10.46
N ALA A 28 -10.20 -25.94 11.23
CA ALA A 28 -10.90 -25.42 12.39
C ALA A 28 -12.26 -24.81 12.02
N ALA A 29 -13.25 -24.96 12.92
CA ALA A 29 -14.56 -24.35 12.76
C ALA A 29 -14.48 -22.81 12.87
N ILE A 30 -15.21 -22.10 12.01
CA ILE A 30 -15.27 -20.64 11.98
C ILE A 30 -16.64 -20.21 12.48
N THR A 31 -16.67 -19.44 13.56
CA THR A 31 -17.89 -18.95 14.21
C THR A 31 -18.18 -17.49 13.89
N GLU A 32 -17.15 -16.67 13.62
CA GLU A 32 -17.30 -15.24 13.39
C GLU A 32 -16.42 -14.72 12.25
N LEU A 33 -16.97 -13.83 11.43
CA LEU A 33 -16.26 -13.16 10.33
C LEU A 33 -16.63 -11.67 10.23
N PRO A 34 -15.71 -10.79 9.81
CA PRO A 34 -16.00 -9.37 9.60
C PRO A 34 -16.69 -9.07 8.25
N PHE A 35 -17.11 -10.12 7.53
CA PHE A 35 -17.79 -10.05 6.23
C PHE A 35 -18.72 -11.26 6.07
N GLN A 36 -19.68 -11.14 5.17
CA GLN A 36 -20.58 -12.24 4.82
C GLN A 36 -19.90 -13.14 3.78
N PRO A 37 -19.73 -14.45 4.05
CA PRO A 37 -19.02 -15.36 3.16
C PRO A 37 -19.82 -15.63 1.87
N THR A 38 -19.11 -15.79 0.76
CA THR A 38 -19.66 -16.16 -0.56
C THR A 38 -19.24 -17.60 -0.91
N SER A 39 -20.03 -18.30 -1.72
CA SER A 39 -19.77 -19.69 -2.10
C SER A 39 -18.55 -19.86 -3.01
N ASP A 40 -18.09 -18.79 -3.65
CA ASP A 40 -17.07 -18.85 -4.70
C ASP A 40 -15.63 -18.95 -4.18
N ARG A 41 -15.41 -18.74 -2.86
CA ARG A 41 -14.06 -18.58 -2.28
C ARG A 41 -13.88 -19.33 -0.96
N PRO A 42 -12.73 -20.00 -0.75
CA PRO A 42 -12.44 -20.64 0.53
C PRO A 42 -12.28 -19.61 1.65
N VAL A 43 -12.90 -19.91 2.79
CA VAL A 43 -12.83 -19.08 4.00
C VAL A 43 -11.68 -19.56 4.89
N TYR A 44 -10.96 -18.63 5.49
CA TYR A 44 -9.83 -18.90 6.39
C TYR A 44 -10.07 -18.28 7.75
N CYS A 45 -9.66 -18.98 8.81
CA CYS A 45 -9.62 -18.40 10.15
C CYS A 45 -8.62 -17.23 10.22
N ARG A 46 -8.70 -16.45 11.30
CA ARG A 46 -7.86 -15.26 11.51
C ARG A 46 -6.37 -15.57 11.32
N ASP A 47 -5.89 -16.68 11.86
CA ASP A 47 -4.48 -17.04 11.85
C ASP A 47 -4.02 -17.56 10.49
N CYS A 48 -4.78 -18.45 9.85
CA CYS A 48 -4.47 -18.90 8.50
C CYS A 48 -4.52 -17.75 7.49
N ASN A 49 -5.49 -16.82 7.62
CA ASN A 49 -5.56 -15.65 6.75
C ASN A 49 -4.39 -14.69 6.99
N ARG A 50 -3.93 -14.52 8.24
CA ARG A 50 -2.74 -13.73 8.56
C ARG A 50 -1.47 -14.34 7.99
N ASN A 51 -1.24 -15.63 8.23
CA ASN A 51 -0.07 -16.34 7.73
C ASN A 51 -0.06 -16.36 6.20
N ARG A 52 -1.20 -16.67 5.58
CA ARG A 52 -1.35 -16.61 4.12
C ARG A 52 -1.02 -15.21 3.59
N LYS A 53 -1.60 -14.16 4.17
CA LYS A 53 -1.30 -12.78 3.77
C LYS A 53 0.14 -12.35 4.08
N GLN A 54 0.86 -13.04 4.95
CA GLN A 54 2.27 -12.78 5.19
C GLN A 54 3.13 -13.45 4.10
N SER A 55 2.74 -14.66 3.67
CA SER A 55 3.42 -15.40 2.60
C SER A 55 3.10 -14.89 1.19
N ASP A 56 1.86 -14.46 0.94
CA ASP A 56 1.38 -13.91 -0.35
C ASP A 56 1.73 -12.42 -0.52
N ARG A 57 2.23 -11.77 0.52
CA ARG A 57 2.81 -10.44 0.40
C ARG A 57 4.26 -10.59 -0.03
N PRO A 58 4.67 -10.22 -1.27
CA PRO A 58 5.99 -9.61 -1.38
C PRO A 58 6.03 -8.50 -0.33
N ALA A 59 7.10 -8.40 0.45
CA ALA A 59 7.25 -7.41 1.52
C ALA A 59 6.75 -6.03 1.04
N MET A 60 5.51 -5.70 1.36
CA MET A 60 4.83 -4.45 0.99
C MET A 60 3.78 -4.24 2.06
N GLY A 61 4.30 -3.91 3.24
CA GLY A 61 3.55 -3.86 4.47
C GLY A 61 4.44 -3.38 5.60
N GLY A 62 5.10 -2.24 5.39
CA GLY A 62 5.69 -1.49 6.50
C GLY A 62 7.20 -1.63 6.71
N ALA A 63 8.00 -1.92 5.67
CA ALA A 63 9.45 -1.85 5.76
C ALA A 63 10.18 -1.36 4.48
N ASP A 64 9.47 -1.03 3.39
CA ASP A 64 10.08 -0.65 2.10
C ASP A 64 10.54 0.81 2.01
N ARG A 65 11.18 1.31 3.06
CA ARG A 65 12.06 2.49 2.95
C ARG A 65 13.41 2.15 2.29
N GLY A 66 13.50 1.08 1.49
CA GLY A 66 14.81 0.51 1.16
C GLY A 66 14.97 -0.35 -0.10
N ALA A 67 13.90 -0.84 -0.75
CA ALA A 67 14.09 -1.46 -2.07
C ALA A 67 14.34 -0.33 -3.08
N PRO A 68 15.56 -0.21 -3.68
CA PRO A 68 15.83 0.85 -4.62
C PRO A 68 14.93 0.65 -5.84
N ARG A 69 14.07 1.64 -6.11
CA ARG A 69 13.41 1.71 -7.41
C ARG A 69 14.49 1.75 -8.49
N PRO A 70 14.37 0.98 -9.58
CA PRO A 70 15.31 1.09 -10.69
C PRO A 70 15.32 2.56 -11.16
N MET A 71 16.51 3.15 -11.18
CA MET A 71 16.72 4.48 -11.74
C MET A 71 16.84 4.34 -13.25
N VAL A 72 16.16 5.23 -13.96
CA VAL A 72 16.29 5.39 -15.41
C VAL A 72 17.28 6.52 -15.65
N ASP A 73 18.35 6.24 -16.40
CA ASP A 73 19.24 7.28 -16.91
C ASP A 73 18.50 8.09 -17.98
N VAL A 74 18.39 9.39 -17.72
CA VAL A 74 17.73 10.39 -18.57
C VAL A 74 18.69 11.52 -18.95
N ALA A 75 20.00 11.34 -18.75
CA ALA A 75 21.00 12.38 -19.06
C ALA A 75 20.96 12.79 -20.53
N ALA A 76 20.69 11.84 -21.44
CA ALA A 76 20.55 12.10 -22.87
C ALA A 76 19.28 12.90 -23.24
N MET A 77 18.30 13.03 -22.33
CA MET A 77 17.05 13.74 -22.59
C MET A 77 17.15 15.26 -22.34
N GLY A 78 18.28 15.75 -21.80
CA GLY A 78 18.51 17.18 -21.58
C GLY A 78 17.50 17.83 -20.63
N LEU A 79 16.95 17.08 -19.68
CA LEU A 79 15.91 17.54 -18.77
C LEU A 79 16.48 18.54 -17.75
N LYS A 80 15.82 19.68 -17.61
CA LYS A 80 16.16 20.71 -16.62
C LYS A 80 15.19 20.69 -15.45
N CYS A 81 15.72 20.83 -14.24
CA CYS A 81 14.91 20.97 -13.03
C CYS A 81 14.06 22.25 -13.09
N ALA A 82 12.75 22.13 -12.94
CA ALA A 82 11.83 23.26 -13.01
C ALA A 82 11.98 24.27 -11.84
N SER A 83 12.71 23.94 -10.78
CA SER A 83 12.95 24.84 -9.64
C SER A 83 14.31 25.53 -9.67
N CYS A 84 15.39 24.85 -10.06
CA CYS A 84 16.75 25.38 -9.97
C CYS A 84 17.50 25.40 -11.30
N GLY A 85 16.93 24.84 -12.38
CA GLY A 85 17.58 24.79 -13.70
C GLY A 85 18.73 23.78 -13.82
N ALA A 86 19.06 23.03 -12.76
CA ALA A 86 20.08 21.99 -12.82
C ALA A 86 19.70 20.82 -13.75
N ASP A 87 20.70 20.18 -14.34
CA ASP A 87 20.53 18.98 -15.17
C ASP A 87 20.01 17.79 -14.34
N VAL A 88 19.05 17.05 -14.92
CA VAL A 88 18.48 15.84 -14.34
C VAL A 88 19.00 14.65 -15.14
N THR A 89 19.84 13.83 -14.50
CA THR A 89 20.48 12.67 -15.13
C THR A 89 19.79 11.35 -14.80
N GLU A 90 19.08 11.26 -13.67
CA GLU A 90 18.46 10.02 -13.21
C GLU A 90 17.10 10.27 -12.57
N LEU A 91 16.13 9.41 -12.90
CA LEU A 91 14.78 9.44 -12.32
C LEU A 91 14.26 8.03 -12.00
N PRO A 92 13.48 7.85 -10.92
CA PRO A 92 12.88 6.56 -10.59
C PRO A 92 11.57 6.28 -11.38
N PHE A 93 11.32 7.02 -12.46
CA PHE A 93 10.14 6.95 -13.33
C PHE A 93 10.46 7.49 -14.72
N GLN A 94 9.69 7.08 -15.71
CA GLN A 94 9.75 7.66 -17.05
C GLN A 94 9.18 9.09 -17.03
N PRO A 95 9.92 10.12 -17.49
CA PRO A 95 9.40 11.49 -17.55
C PRO A 95 8.24 11.59 -18.56
N SER A 96 7.28 12.48 -18.26
CA SER A 96 6.13 12.78 -19.14
C SER A 96 6.10 14.27 -19.47
N SER A 97 5.64 14.64 -20.65
CA SER A 97 5.56 16.05 -21.11
C SER A 97 4.58 16.90 -20.30
N ASP A 98 3.63 16.28 -19.61
CA ASP A 98 2.54 16.99 -18.91
C ASP A 98 2.94 17.54 -17.53
N ARG A 99 4.11 17.15 -17.00
CA ARG A 99 4.50 17.48 -15.61
C ARG A 99 5.96 17.96 -15.51
N PRO A 100 6.22 19.01 -14.70
CA PRO A 100 7.58 19.48 -14.47
C PRO A 100 8.42 18.44 -13.73
N VAL A 101 9.64 18.24 -14.21
CA VAL A 101 10.65 17.36 -13.59
C VAL A 101 11.48 18.17 -12.58
N TYR A 102 11.81 17.55 -11.46
CA TYR A 102 12.62 18.16 -10.40
C TYR A 102 13.82 17.27 -10.08
N CYS A 103 14.97 17.89 -9.81
CA CYS A 103 16.12 17.16 -9.29
C CYS A 103 15.82 16.58 -7.90
N ARG A 104 16.68 15.65 -7.46
CA ARG A 104 16.52 14.92 -6.19
C ARG A 104 16.36 15.87 -5.00
N ASP A 105 17.13 16.95 -4.96
CA ASP A 105 17.12 17.91 -3.85
C ASP A 105 15.86 18.77 -3.82
N CYS A 106 15.45 19.32 -4.97
CA CYS A 106 14.21 20.09 -5.05
C CYS A 106 12.98 19.23 -4.73
N ASN A 107 12.94 17.99 -5.21
CA ASN A 107 11.86 17.06 -4.89
C ASN A 107 11.86 16.67 -3.39
N ARG A 108 13.04 16.48 -2.77
CA ARG A 108 13.15 16.23 -1.33
C ARG A 108 12.64 17.42 -0.51
N ASN A 109 13.06 18.64 -0.85
CA ASN A 109 12.63 19.86 -0.16
C ASN A 109 11.11 20.07 -0.27
N ARG A 110 10.54 19.88 -1.47
CA ARG A 110 9.09 20.00 -1.69
C ARG A 110 8.25 18.99 -0.90
N ARG A 111 8.79 17.80 -0.62
CA ARG A 111 8.10 16.79 0.20
C ARG A 111 8.16 17.10 1.69
N GLN A 112 9.26 17.68 2.16
CA GLN A 112 9.43 18.06 3.57
C GLN A 112 8.52 19.22 3.97
N GLY A 113 8.24 20.16 3.07
CA GLY A 113 7.24 21.21 3.29
C GLY A 113 5.78 20.75 3.26
N ARG A 114 5.52 19.44 3.10
CA ARG A 114 4.18 18.81 3.08
C ARG A 114 3.94 17.89 4.27
N SER A 115 4.65 18.11 5.39
CA SER A 115 4.27 17.52 6.67
C SER A 115 2.98 18.20 7.14
N PHE A 116 1.86 17.50 6.97
CA PHE A 116 0.58 17.83 7.60
C PHE A 116 0.63 17.49 9.09
#